data_AF-A0A1C6IEM0-F1
#
_entry.id   AF-A0A1C6IEM0-F1
#
_cell.length_a   1.000
_cell.length_b   1.000
_cell.length_c   1.000
_cell.angle_alpha   90.00
_cell.angle_beta   90.00
_cell.angle_gamma   90.00
#
_symmetry.space_group_name_H-M   'P 1'
#
loop_
_entity.id
_entity.type
_entity.pdbx_description
1 polymer ?
#
loop_
_entity_poly.entity_id
_entity_poly.type
_entity_poly.pdbx_seq_one_letter_code
_entity_poly.pdbx_strand_id
1 'polypeptide(L)'
;MGDQKKFFTRMGDGSPIYMTEEEIRADIKAGIDDAVLRGKIDPLSEEDAEKIYEIVTMPGNIVGVQPGMEIVTSNDSGSDKISTKCGISTSRDTNALIHERVLGADSVDIGYSDYNYKTVKGVAKREATVLKQALTKATMPLFYGAMPNLGFYTKPDGPVDNWAVLLPEGKIKEAMAAQEEAVDHAVRDIVYVAEQMNDVGADAFMLDTSGAAGDADLLASLKACEIIREKFPDMPVEIGMAGEFVLGMHGKLKYNGTRLAGLYPHKQVKVVEEAGASIFGAVVNTNCNKSFPWNIARVCTFIKACTDVAEIPVHANAGMGVCGIPMVENLPSDVVSRADKCLIEIGKVDGL
;
A
#
# COMPACT_ATOMS: atom_id res chain seq x y z
N MET A 1 -36.95 26.39 13.40
CA MET A 1 -35.84 25.41 13.39
C MET A 1 -34.68 26.13 12.71
N GLY A 2 -33.68 26.56 13.47
CA GLY A 2 -32.53 27.25 12.88
C GLY A 2 -31.71 26.27 12.05
N ASP A 3 -31.09 26.75 10.96
CA ASP A 3 -30.22 25.93 10.12
C ASP A 3 -29.14 25.27 10.98
N GLN A 4 -29.12 23.93 11.03
CA GLN A 4 -28.06 23.18 11.70
C GLN A 4 -26.71 23.51 11.03
N LYS A 5 -25.67 23.73 11.84
CA LYS A 5 -24.31 23.96 11.34
C LYS A 5 -23.88 22.75 10.50
N LYS A 6 -23.39 23.02 9.30
CA LYS A 6 -22.81 22.01 8.40
C LYS A 6 -21.31 22.20 8.25
N PHE A 7 -20.62 21.10 8.06
CA PHE A 7 -19.18 21.03 7.85
C PHE A 7 -18.89 20.55 6.44
N PHE A 8 -17.93 21.20 5.78
CA PHE A 8 -17.43 20.76 4.49
C PHE A 8 -16.62 19.48 4.66
N THR A 9 -16.86 18.49 3.80
CA THR A 9 -16.05 17.29 3.68
C THR A 9 -16.22 16.73 2.26
N ARG A 10 -15.74 15.50 2.02
CA ARG A 10 -15.77 14.88 0.70
C ARG A 10 -16.36 13.47 0.74
N MET A 11 -16.81 13.02 -0.43
CA MET A 11 -17.04 11.60 -0.69
C MET A 11 -15.73 10.90 -1.04
N GLY A 12 -15.74 9.56 -1.06
CA GLY A 12 -14.58 8.75 -1.41
C GLY A 12 -14.15 8.88 -2.88
N ASP A 13 -14.97 9.47 -3.75
CA ASP A 13 -14.59 9.88 -5.11
C ASP A 13 -14.03 11.32 -5.18
N GLY A 14 -13.90 11.99 -4.02
CA GLY A 14 -13.40 13.35 -3.90
C GLY A 14 -14.45 14.46 -4.07
N SER A 15 -15.70 14.11 -4.40
CA SER A 15 -16.77 15.10 -4.59
C SER A 15 -17.10 15.85 -3.28
N PRO A 16 -17.32 17.18 -3.33
CA PRO A 16 -17.57 17.98 -2.14
C PRO A 16 -18.98 17.78 -1.59
N ILE A 17 -19.11 17.65 -0.27
CA ILE A 17 -20.38 17.54 0.44
C ILE A 17 -20.38 18.38 1.73
N TYR A 18 -21.58 18.66 2.25
CA TYR A 18 -21.76 19.35 3.52
C TYR A 18 -22.63 18.51 4.45
N MET A 19 -22.09 18.14 5.60
CA MET A 19 -22.73 17.23 6.56
C MET A 19 -22.99 17.94 7.89
N THR A 20 -24.08 17.60 8.58
CA THR A 20 -24.29 17.99 9.98
C THR A 20 -23.43 17.15 10.92
N GLU A 21 -23.34 17.58 12.18
CA GLU A 21 -22.67 16.78 13.22
C GLU A 21 -23.30 15.38 13.36
N GLU A 22 -24.63 15.28 13.34
CA GLU A 22 -25.31 13.98 13.48
C GLU A 22 -24.98 13.05 12.31
N GLU A 23 -24.93 13.58 11.07
CA GLU A 23 -24.57 12.81 9.87
C GLU A 23 -23.12 12.30 9.95
N ILE A 24 -22.17 13.15 10.37
CA ILE A 24 -20.75 12.78 10.49
C ILE A 24 -20.58 11.67 11.54
N ARG A 25 -21.19 11.83 12.72
CA ARG A 25 -21.10 10.84 13.80
C ARG A 25 -21.73 9.51 13.41
N ALA A 26 -22.86 9.54 12.71
CA ALA A 26 -23.50 8.34 12.18
C ALA A 26 -22.59 7.60 11.17
N ASP A 27 -21.93 8.35 10.28
CA ASP A 27 -21.02 7.78 9.30
C ASP A 27 -19.74 7.20 9.94
N ILE A 28 -19.16 7.88 10.93
CA ILE A 28 -18.03 7.35 11.72
C ILE A 28 -18.42 6.00 12.34
N LYS A 29 -19.56 5.95 13.03
CA LYS A 29 -20.05 4.71 13.64
C LYS A 29 -20.24 3.61 12.62
N ALA A 30 -20.88 3.91 11.48
CA ALA A 30 -21.14 2.94 10.43
C ALA A 30 -19.85 2.44 9.76
N GLY A 31 -18.80 3.26 9.68
CA GLY A 31 -17.48 2.87 9.19
C GLY A 31 -16.79 1.88 10.13
N ILE A 32 -16.81 2.18 11.43
CA ILE A 32 -16.30 1.28 12.49
C ILE A 32 -17.04 -0.06 12.46
N ASP A 33 -18.38 -0.03 12.43
CA ASP A 33 -19.21 -1.24 12.42
C ASP A 33 -18.90 -2.15 11.21
N ASP A 34 -18.66 -1.59 10.01
CA ASP A 34 -18.28 -2.38 8.83
C ASP A 34 -16.90 -3.04 9.01
N ALA A 35 -15.92 -2.30 9.55
CA ALA A 35 -14.59 -2.84 9.83
C ALA A 35 -14.64 -3.98 10.85
N VAL A 36 -15.35 -3.78 11.96
CA VAL A 36 -15.55 -4.79 13.02
C VAL A 36 -16.20 -6.05 12.43
N LEU A 37 -17.27 -5.90 11.66
CA LEU A 37 -17.99 -7.02 11.07
C LEU A 37 -17.10 -7.84 10.11
N ARG A 38 -16.36 -7.16 9.23
CA ARG A 38 -15.54 -7.78 8.19
C ARG A 38 -14.26 -8.38 8.75
N GLY A 39 -13.53 -7.56 9.51
CA GLY A 39 -12.24 -7.91 10.09
C GLY A 39 -12.34 -8.87 11.27
N LYS A 40 -13.50 -8.93 11.94
CA LYS A 40 -13.67 -9.60 13.23
C LYS A 40 -12.66 -9.09 14.26
N ILE A 41 -12.55 -7.77 14.33
CA ILE A 41 -11.65 -7.01 15.18
C ILE A 41 -12.47 -6.18 16.16
N ASP A 42 -11.81 -5.71 17.22
CA ASP A 42 -12.46 -4.84 18.20
C ASP A 42 -12.78 -3.46 17.61
N PRO A 43 -13.87 -2.81 18.05
CA PRO A 43 -14.19 -1.45 17.63
C PRO A 43 -13.15 -0.46 18.16
N LEU A 44 -13.05 0.70 17.50
CA LEU A 44 -12.38 1.86 18.07
C LEU A 44 -13.04 2.27 19.39
N SER A 45 -12.24 2.84 20.29
CA SER A 45 -12.76 3.41 21.53
C SER A 45 -13.65 4.62 21.26
N GLU A 46 -14.50 4.99 22.21
CA GLU A 46 -15.30 6.22 22.11
C GLU A 46 -14.41 7.47 21.99
N GLU A 47 -13.25 7.47 22.64
CA GLU A 47 -12.25 8.55 22.56
C GLU A 47 -11.66 8.66 21.15
N ASP A 48 -11.27 7.54 20.54
CA ASP A 48 -10.77 7.52 19.16
C ASP A 48 -11.86 7.99 18.17
N ALA A 49 -13.11 7.57 18.37
CA ALA A 49 -14.23 7.98 17.53
C ALA A 49 -14.51 9.49 17.65
N GLU A 50 -14.42 10.05 18.86
CA GLU A 50 -14.49 11.49 19.08
C GLU A 50 -13.32 12.22 18.41
N LYS A 51 -12.12 11.66 18.49
CA LYS A 51 -10.92 12.22 17.85
C LYS A 51 -11.08 12.31 16.32
N ILE A 52 -11.67 11.30 15.70
CA ILE A 52 -12.00 11.34 14.26
C ILE A 52 -12.96 12.50 13.98
N TYR A 53 -14.02 12.66 14.78
CA TYR A 53 -14.95 13.77 14.62
C TYR A 53 -14.26 15.14 14.74
N GLU A 54 -13.38 15.31 15.74
CA GLU A 54 -12.57 16.52 15.92
C GLU A 54 -11.72 16.82 14.68
N ILE A 55 -11.06 15.82 14.10
CA ILE A 55 -10.20 15.98 12.92
C ILE A 55 -11.03 16.30 11.67
N VAL A 56 -12.13 15.59 11.45
CA VAL A 56 -13.05 15.84 10.33
C VAL A 56 -13.55 17.28 10.36
N THR A 57 -13.95 17.77 11.52
CA THR A 57 -14.53 19.11 11.69
C THR A 57 -13.51 20.20 12.01
N MET A 58 -12.22 19.85 12.03
CA MET A 58 -11.13 20.76 12.36
C MET A 58 -11.10 21.96 11.40
N PRO A 59 -11.02 23.20 11.92
CA PRO A 59 -10.90 24.37 11.06
C PRO A 59 -9.56 24.38 10.32
N GLY A 60 -9.57 24.91 9.10
CA GLY A 60 -8.39 24.99 8.22
C GLY A 60 -8.49 24.04 7.04
N ASN A 61 -7.93 24.43 5.89
CA ASN A 61 -7.89 23.56 4.73
C ASN A 61 -6.91 22.41 4.98
N ILE A 62 -5.69 22.72 5.38
CA ILE A 62 -4.64 21.76 5.72
C ILE A 62 -4.52 21.66 7.24
N VAL A 63 -4.46 20.44 7.75
CA VAL A 63 -4.22 20.15 9.17
C VAL A 63 -2.90 19.39 9.33
N GLY A 64 -2.33 19.35 10.53
CA GLY A 64 -1.08 18.64 10.80
C GLY A 64 -1.09 18.02 12.19
N VAL A 65 -0.09 17.20 12.48
CA VAL A 65 0.15 16.63 13.82
C VAL A 65 0.88 17.62 14.72
N GLN A 66 0.90 17.35 16.02
CA GLN A 66 1.67 18.17 16.96
C GLN A 66 3.17 17.88 16.82
N PRO A 67 4.04 18.86 17.13
CA PRO A 67 5.48 18.61 17.18
C PRO A 67 5.82 17.42 18.09
N GLY A 68 6.68 16.52 17.59
CA GLY A 68 7.05 15.26 18.23
C GLY A 68 6.15 14.07 17.87
N MET A 69 5.14 14.27 17.02
CA MET A 69 4.27 13.20 16.47
C MET A 69 4.50 12.99 14.97
N GLU A 70 5.51 13.63 14.38
CA GLU A 70 5.93 13.37 13.01
C GLU A 70 6.40 11.92 12.86
N ILE A 71 6.17 11.38 11.67
CA ILE A 71 6.47 9.99 11.30
C ILE A 71 7.24 9.98 9.97
N VAL A 72 7.69 8.79 9.55
CA VAL A 72 8.44 8.63 8.30
C VAL A 72 7.54 8.89 7.10
N THR A 73 7.96 9.77 6.19
CA THR A 73 7.30 10.00 4.92
C THR A 73 8.01 9.20 3.83
N SER A 74 7.47 8.02 3.53
CA SER A 74 7.95 7.16 2.45
C SER A 74 7.15 7.41 1.17
N ASN A 75 7.72 7.10 0.01
CA ASN A 75 6.97 7.22 -1.24
C ASN A 75 7.29 6.08 -2.20
N ASP A 76 6.27 5.29 -2.50
CA ASP A 76 6.26 4.29 -3.54
C ASP A 76 6.11 4.91 -4.93
N SER A 77 6.68 4.32 -5.97
CA SER A 77 6.80 4.92 -7.30
C SER A 77 7.25 6.40 -7.34
N GLY A 78 7.84 6.97 -6.28
CA GLY A 78 7.98 8.43 -6.16
C GLY A 78 8.92 9.01 -7.22
N SER A 79 9.96 8.26 -7.58
CA SER A 79 10.87 8.64 -8.66
C SER A 79 10.22 8.63 -10.07
N ASP A 80 9.07 8.01 -10.24
CA ASP A 80 8.35 7.91 -11.53
C ASP A 80 7.10 8.81 -11.57
N LYS A 81 6.42 9.05 -10.43
CA LYS A 81 5.14 9.79 -10.30
C LYS A 81 5.14 11.16 -11.02
N ILE A 82 6.16 11.99 -10.82
CA ILE A 82 6.22 13.34 -11.44
C ILE A 82 6.27 13.23 -12.98
N SER A 83 7.06 12.29 -13.49
CA SER A 83 7.20 12.08 -14.93
C SER A 83 5.98 11.43 -15.57
N THR A 84 5.44 10.37 -14.97
CA THR A 84 4.41 9.54 -15.61
C THR A 84 2.98 9.93 -15.23
N LYS A 85 2.74 10.34 -13.99
CA LYS A 85 1.40 10.76 -13.52
C LYS A 85 1.15 12.24 -13.74
N CYS A 86 2.13 13.09 -13.43
CA CYS A 86 1.97 14.54 -13.59
C CYS A 86 2.35 15.05 -14.99
N GLY A 87 2.96 14.20 -15.84
CA GLY A 87 3.35 14.56 -17.21
C GLY A 87 4.51 15.57 -17.29
N ILE A 88 5.32 15.68 -16.23
CA ILE A 88 6.45 16.62 -16.17
C ILE A 88 7.73 15.85 -16.49
N SER A 89 8.25 16.04 -17.71
CA SER A 89 9.45 15.34 -18.19
C SER A 89 10.67 15.59 -17.28
N THR A 90 11.07 14.55 -16.58
CA THR A 90 12.12 14.54 -15.55
C THR A 90 12.76 13.16 -15.55
N SER A 91 14.04 13.07 -15.19
CA SER A 91 14.70 11.78 -14.98
C SER A 91 14.39 11.26 -13.57
N ARG A 92 14.37 9.93 -13.40
CA ARG A 92 14.01 9.29 -12.12
C ARG A 92 14.96 9.66 -10.97
N ASP A 93 16.25 9.82 -11.24
CA ASP A 93 17.21 10.32 -10.28
C ASP A 93 16.95 11.79 -9.90
N THR A 94 16.52 12.63 -10.85
CA THR A 94 16.09 14.01 -10.54
C THR A 94 14.82 14.02 -9.70
N ASN A 95 13.88 13.13 -9.99
CA ASN A 95 12.65 13.01 -9.21
C ASN A 95 12.91 12.56 -7.78
N ALA A 96 13.85 11.65 -7.55
CA ALA A 96 14.29 11.30 -6.21
C ALA A 96 14.81 12.55 -5.47
N LEU A 97 15.64 13.39 -6.12
CA LEU A 97 16.12 14.64 -5.52
C LEU A 97 15.02 15.68 -5.29
N ILE A 98 13.97 15.71 -6.11
CA ILE A 98 12.80 16.57 -5.87
C ILE A 98 12.07 16.10 -4.62
N HIS A 99 11.86 14.80 -4.46
CA HIS A 99 11.22 14.25 -3.25
C HIS A 99 12.03 14.56 -2.00
N GLU A 100 13.34 14.34 -2.04
CA GLU A 100 14.25 14.66 -0.93
C GLU A 100 14.25 16.15 -0.59
N ARG A 101 14.49 17.03 -1.58
CA ARG A 101 14.88 18.43 -1.33
C ARG A 101 13.74 19.42 -1.36
N VAL A 102 12.65 19.08 -2.04
CA VAL A 102 11.50 19.96 -2.25
C VAL A 102 10.29 19.48 -1.48
N LEU A 103 10.03 18.16 -1.49
CA LEU A 103 8.85 17.58 -0.86
C LEU A 103 9.12 17.09 0.56
N GLY A 104 10.38 16.90 0.95
CA GLY A 104 10.78 16.47 2.29
C GLY A 104 10.43 15.02 2.59
N ALA A 105 10.48 14.14 1.59
CA ALA A 105 10.35 12.71 1.81
C ALA A 105 11.58 12.15 2.54
N ASP A 106 11.35 11.19 3.42
CA ASP A 106 12.38 10.48 4.17
C ASP A 106 12.93 9.27 3.39
N SER A 107 12.16 8.74 2.45
CA SER A 107 12.62 7.74 1.48
C SER A 107 11.80 7.78 0.20
N VAL A 108 12.37 7.22 -0.87
CA VAL A 108 11.65 6.95 -2.12
C VAL A 108 12.21 5.70 -2.76
N ASP A 109 11.43 5.05 -3.61
CA ASP A 109 11.92 4.01 -4.49
C ASP A 109 12.36 4.54 -5.86
N ILE A 110 13.29 3.82 -6.48
CA ILE A 110 13.53 3.85 -7.91
C ILE A 110 12.75 2.71 -8.55
N GLY A 111 11.83 3.04 -9.45
CA GLY A 111 11.00 2.07 -10.16
C GLY A 111 11.05 2.26 -11.68
N TYR A 112 10.87 1.17 -12.43
CA TYR A 112 10.65 1.24 -13.88
C TYR A 112 9.22 1.69 -14.19
N SER A 113 8.96 2.34 -15.33
CA SER A 113 7.66 2.97 -15.60
C SER A 113 6.48 1.99 -15.75
N ASP A 114 6.73 0.72 -16.11
CA ASP A 114 5.70 -0.34 -16.06
C ASP A 114 5.48 -0.90 -14.64
N TYR A 115 6.32 -0.49 -13.69
CA TYR A 115 6.31 -0.81 -12.25
C TYR A 115 6.07 -2.29 -11.93
N ASN A 116 6.76 -3.19 -12.65
CA ASN A 116 6.58 -4.64 -12.54
C ASN A 116 7.90 -5.42 -12.68
N TYR A 117 8.18 -6.37 -11.78
CA TYR A 117 9.40 -7.18 -11.84
C TYR A 117 9.54 -8.04 -13.10
N LYS A 118 8.42 -8.51 -13.67
CA LYS A 118 8.40 -9.27 -14.93
C LYS A 118 8.97 -8.48 -16.10
N THR A 119 8.70 -7.17 -16.16
CA THR A 119 9.24 -6.30 -17.22
C THR A 119 10.67 -5.87 -16.87
N VAL A 120 10.91 -5.51 -15.61
CA VAL A 120 12.23 -5.08 -15.10
C VAL A 120 13.31 -6.11 -15.36
N LYS A 121 13.04 -7.42 -15.22
CA LYS A 121 14.07 -8.46 -15.36
C LYS A 121 14.85 -8.38 -16.68
N GLY A 122 14.20 -7.99 -17.78
CA GLY A 122 14.84 -7.89 -19.10
C GLY A 122 15.84 -6.75 -19.18
N VAL A 123 15.74 -5.78 -18.27
CA VAL A 123 16.53 -4.55 -18.22
C VAL A 123 17.17 -4.30 -16.86
N ALA A 124 17.23 -5.31 -15.98
CA ALA A 124 17.60 -5.17 -14.57
C ALA A 124 18.97 -4.48 -14.36
N LYS A 125 19.97 -4.78 -15.19
CA LYS A 125 21.29 -4.12 -15.11
C LYS A 125 21.25 -2.63 -15.47
N ARG A 126 20.38 -2.26 -16.42
CA ARG A 126 20.15 -0.85 -16.77
C ARG A 126 19.45 -0.14 -15.62
N GLU A 127 18.47 -0.80 -15.01
CA GLU A 127 17.75 -0.29 -13.84
C GLU A 127 18.68 -0.10 -12.62
N ALA A 128 19.55 -1.08 -12.35
CA ALA A 128 20.58 -0.96 -11.32
C ALA A 128 21.53 0.21 -11.59
N THR A 129 21.83 0.53 -12.85
CA THR A 129 22.62 1.72 -13.20
C THR A 129 21.88 3.02 -12.85
N VAL A 130 20.57 3.07 -13.06
CA VAL A 130 19.75 4.24 -12.71
C VAL A 130 19.69 4.43 -11.19
N LEU A 131 19.45 3.34 -10.45
CA LEU A 131 19.48 3.36 -8.99
C LEU A 131 20.84 3.84 -8.47
N LYS A 132 21.95 3.27 -8.99
CA LYS A 132 23.30 3.70 -8.63
C LYS A 132 23.54 5.19 -8.85
N GLN A 133 23.06 5.73 -9.97
CA GLN A 133 23.19 7.16 -10.26
C GLN A 133 22.42 8.02 -9.26
N ALA A 134 21.23 7.58 -8.83
CA ALA A 134 20.47 8.28 -7.80
C ALA A 134 21.18 8.19 -6.43
N LEU A 135 21.68 7.02 -6.05
CA LEU A 135 22.42 6.79 -4.79
C LEU A 135 23.65 7.69 -4.64
N THR A 136 24.33 8.03 -5.74
CA THR A 136 25.48 8.96 -5.68
C THR A 136 25.11 10.42 -5.45
N LYS A 137 23.81 10.76 -5.48
CA LYS A 137 23.31 12.15 -5.44
C LYS A 137 22.37 12.42 -4.26
N ALA A 138 21.61 11.41 -3.86
CA ALA A 138 20.68 11.46 -2.74
C ALA A 138 21.41 11.18 -1.42
N THR A 139 20.86 11.71 -0.33
CA THR A 139 21.24 11.44 1.06
C THR A 139 20.18 10.59 1.75
N MET A 140 18.90 10.74 1.38
CA MET A 140 17.84 9.86 1.85
C MET A 140 17.98 8.42 1.32
N PRO A 141 17.55 7.39 2.07
CA PRO A 141 17.51 6.02 1.59
C PRO A 141 16.72 5.85 0.29
N LEU A 142 17.28 5.10 -0.66
CA LEU A 142 16.64 4.76 -1.92
C LEU A 142 16.34 3.28 -2.03
N PHE A 143 15.06 2.98 -2.19
CA PHE A 143 14.54 1.64 -2.39
C PHE A 143 14.62 1.30 -3.89
N TYR A 144 14.53 0.02 -4.24
CA TYR A 144 14.08 -0.36 -5.58
C TYR A 144 12.73 -1.05 -5.50
N GLY A 145 11.73 -0.46 -6.15
CA GLY A 145 10.32 -0.85 -6.03
C GLY A 145 9.72 -1.30 -7.35
N ALA A 146 8.92 -2.36 -7.28
CA ALA A 146 8.00 -2.76 -8.34
C ALA A 146 6.94 -3.72 -7.79
N MET A 147 5.92 -3.99 -8.60
CA MET A 147 4.88 -4.97 -8.27
C MET A 147 5.30 -6.40 -8.65
N PRO A 148 4.93 -7.42 -7.85
CA PRO A 148 4.96 -8.82 -8.27
C PRO A 148 4.06 -9.08 -9.49
N ASN A 149 2.83 -8.54 -9.43
CA ASN A 149 1.79 -8.52 -10.47
C ASN A 149 1.77 -9.78 -11.35
N LEU A 150 1.32 -10.87 -10.75
CA LEU A 150 1.31 -12.21 -11.36
C LEU A 150 0.53 -12.27 -12.68
N GLY A 151 -0.42 -11.37 -12.91
CA GLY A 151 -1.17 -11.30 -14.18
C GLY A 151 -0.27 -11.20 -15.41
N PHE A 152 0.91 -10.57 -15.30
CA PHE A 152 1.88 -10.44 -16.40
C PHE A 152 2.60 -11.74 -16.78
N TYR A 153 2.40 -12.81 -16.01
CA TYR A 153 2.92 -14.14 -16.34
C TYR A 153 1.93 -14.96 -17.16
N THR A 154 0.71 -14.46 -17.37
CA THR A 154 -0.32 -15.15 -18.14
C THR A 154 -0.22 -14.90 -19.64
N LYS A 155 -0.67 -15.86 -20.44
CA LYS A 155 -0.81 -15.73 -21.90
C LYS A 155 -1.75 -14.57 -22.27
N PRO A 156 -1.47 -13.86 -23.38
CA PRO A 156 -0.49 -14.22 -24.42
C PRO A 156 0.96 -13.80 -24.15
N ASP A 157 1.20 -12.88 -23.21
CA ASP A 157 2.52 -12.25 -23.04
C ASP A 157 3.45 -13.04 -22.10
N GLY A 158 2.87 -13.90 -21.26
CA GLY A 158 3.58 -14.79 -20.36
C GLY A 158 3.42 -16.28 -20.69
N PRO A 159 4.20 -17.15 -20.02
CA PRO A 159 4.23 -18.58 -20.31
C PRO A 159 3.02 -19.34 -19.76
N VAL A 160 2.33 -18.79 -18.76
CA VAL A 160 1.32 -19.49 -17.96
C VAL A 160 -0.08 -19.32 -18.56
N ASP A 161 -0.95 -20.32 -18.45
CA ASP A 161 -2.35 -20.15 -18.84
C ASP A 161 -3.07 -19.07 -18.01
N ASN A 162 -4.02 -18.36 -18.63
CA ASN A 162 -4.66 -17.22 -17.99
C ASN A 162 -5.84 -17.66 -17.11
N TRP A 163 -5.68 -17.60 -15.78
CA TRP A 163 -6.74 -17.98 -14.83
C TRP A 163 -7.97 -17.09 -14.91
N ALA A 164 -7.86 -15.83 -15.35
CA ALA A 164 -9.01 -14.96 -15.57
C ALA A 164 -9.90 -15.42 -16.74
N VAL A 165 -9.37 -16.26 -17.64
CA VAL A 165 -10.13 -16.94 -18.70
C VAL A 165 -10.60 -18.33 -18.25
N LEU A 166 -9.72 -19.10 -17.60
CA LEU A 166 -10.02 -20.46 -17.16
C LEU A 166 -11.13 -20.52 -16.10
N LEU A 167 -11.15 -19.58 -15.15
CA LEU A 167 -12.15 -19.54 -14.07
C LEU A 167 -13.59 -19.37 -14.61
N PRO A 168 -13.89 -18.39 -15.49
CA PRO A 168 -15.19 -18.30 -16.16
C PRO A 168 -15.61 -19.56 -16.95
N GLU A 169 -14.66 -20.32 -17.48
CA GLU A 169 -14.92 -21.58 -18.19
C GLU A 169 -15.17 -22.78 -17.26
N GLY A 170 -15.09 -22.59 -15.94
CA GLY A 170 -15.24 -23.67 -14.96
C GLY A 170 -14.01 -24.58 -14.83
N LYS A 171 -12.87 -24.21 -15.45
CA LYS A 171 -11.60 -24.95 -15.40
C LYS A 171 -10.80 -24.60 -14.15
N ILE A 172 -11.37 -24.93 -12.99
CA ILE A 172 -10.86 -24.50 -11.68
C ILE A 172 -9.48 -25.10 -11.38
N LYS A 173 -9.26 -26.38 -11.70
CA LYS A 173 -7.98 -27.06 -11.38
C LYS A 173 -6.84 -26.50 -12.21
N GLU A 174 -7.12 -26.23 -13.47
CA GLU A 174 -6.20 -25.63 -14.43
C GLU A 174 -5.87 -24.20 -14.02
N ALA A 175 -6.87 -23.42 -13.60
CA ALA A 175 -6.66 -22.07 -13.07
C ALA A 175 -5.81 -22.05 -11.79
N MET A 176 -5.98 -23.05 -10.91
CA MET A 176 -5.16 -23.22 -9.71
C MET A 176 -3.71 -23.56 -10.07
N ALA A 177 -3.51 -24.57 -10.94
CA ALA A 177 -2.18 -24.98 -11.39
C ALA A 177 -1.43 -23.84 -12.10
N ALA A 178 -2.14 -23.05 -12.92
CA ALA A 178 -1.58 -21.86 -13.55
C ALA A 178 -1.07 -20.85 -12.52
N GLN A 179 -1.87 -20.55 -11.49
CA GLN A 179 -1.44 -19.63 -10.42
C GLN A 179 -0.21 -20.17 -9.65
N GLU A 180 -0.15 -21.46 -9.36
CA GLU A 180 1.02 -22.11 -8.73
C GLU A 180 2.27 -21.98 -9.61
N GLU A 181 2.16 -22.21 -10.92
CA GLU A 181 3.26 -22.04 -11.87
C GLU A 181 3.74 -20.58 -11.96
N ALA A 182 2.80 -19.62 -11.98
CA ALA A 182 3.12 -18.20 -12.04
C ALA A 182 3.92 -17.73 -10.81
N VAL A 183 3.63 -18.28 -9.62
CA VAL A 183 4.40 -17.99 -8.39
C VAL A 183 5.88 -18.32 -8.59
N ASP A 184 6.20 -19.50 -9.14
CA ASP A 184 7.59 -19.92 -9.32
C ASP A 184 8.33 -19.03 -10.32
N HIS A 185 7.65 -18.57 -11.37
CA HIS A 185 8.23 -17.59 -12.30
C HIS A 185 8.47 -16.24 -11.63
N ALA A 186 7.48 -15.73 -10.89
CA ALA A 186 7.56 -14.44 -10.22
C ALA A 186 8.68 -14.40 -9.19
N VAL A 187 8.77 -15.41 -8.32
CA VAL A 187 9.83 -15.49 -7.29
C VAL A 187 11.22 -15.44 -7.92
N ARG A 188 11.46 -16.20 -9.00
CA ARG A 188 12.77 -16.20 -9.68
C ARG A 188 13.11 -14.83 -10.25
N ASP A 189 12.15 -14.18 -10.90
CA ASP A 189 12.36 -12.89 -11.54
C ASP A 189 12.59 -11.78 -10.51
N ILE A 190 11.81 -11.76 -9.42
CA ILE A 190 11.94 -10.81 -8.30
C ILE A 190 13.33 -10.96 -7.65
N VAL A 191 13.74 -12.18 -7.29
CA VAL A 191 15.04 -12.44 -6.64
C VAL A 191 16.20 -12.05 -7.56
N TYR A 192 16.10 -12.30 -8.87
CA TYR A 192 17.12 -11.88 -9.83
C TYR A 192 17.25 -10.35 -9.88
N VAL A 193 16.12 -9.62 -9.89
CA VAL A 193 16.15 -8.15 -9.84
C VAL A 193 16.77 -7.67 -8.53
N ALA A 194 16.37 -8.23 -7.39
CA ALA A 194 16.95 -7.92 -6.09
C ALA A 194 18.48 -8.09 -6.05
N GLU A 195 19.00 -9.17 -6.64
CA GLU A 195 20.45 -9.39 -6.78
C GLU A 195 21.12 -8.24 -7.56
N GLN A 196 20.54 -7.80 -8.68
CA GLN A 196 21.11 -6.69 -9.45
C GLN A 196 21.07 -5.36 -8.69
N MET A 197 20.06 -5.13 -7.85
CA MET A 197 19.94 -3.90 -7.05
C MET A 197 20.89 -3.93 -5.84
N ASN A 198 21.01 -5.08 -5.19
CA ASN A 198 21.98 -5.30 -4.12
C ASN A 198 23.42 -5.06 -4.61
N ASP A 199 23.78 -5.55 -5.81
CA ASP A 199 25.11 -5.38 -6.42
C ASP A 199 25.55 -3.91 -6.59
N VAL A 200 24.59 -2.99 -6.66
CA VAL A 200 24.85 -1.54 -6.76
C VAL A 200 24.66 -0.78 -5.46
N GLY A 201 24.29 -1.47 -4.37
CA GLY A 201 24.13 -0.90 -3.04
C GLY A 201 22.77 -0.25 -2.80
N ALA A 202 21.68 -0.86 -3.28
CA ALA A 202 20.33 -0.44 -2.90
C ALA A 202 20.16 -0.41 -1.36
N ASP A 203 19.55 0.65 -0.82
CA ASP A 203 19.35 0.76 0.63
C ASP A 203 18.23 -0.17 1.13
N ALA A 204 17.26 -0.47 0.27
CA ALA A 204 16.17 -1.40 0.53
C ALA A 204 15.50 -1.88 -0.78
N PHE A 205 14.62 -2.88 -0.66
CA PHE A 205 13.87 -3.45 -1.77
C PHE A 205 12.36 -3.47 -1.43
N MET A 206 11.49 -3.16 -2.39
CA MET A 206 10.05 -3.00 -2.14
C MET A 206 9.19 -3.89 -3.04
N LEU A 207 8.46 -4.82 -2.43
CA LEU A 207 7.44 -5.65 -3.08
C LEU A 207 6.08 -4.95 -2.97
N ASP A 208 5.87 -3.95 -3.81
CA ASP A 208 4.68 -3.11 -3.75
C ASP A 208 3.42 -3.79 -4.33
N THR A 209 2.24 -3.36 -3.89
CA THR A 209 0.93 -3.80 -4.41
C THR A 209 0.80 -5.34 -4.40
N SER A 210 1.39 -5.97 -3.38
CA SER A 210 1.40 -7.40 -3.16
C SER A 210 -0.01 -7.92 -2.86
N GLY A 211 -0.39 -9.01 -3.52
CA GLY A 211 -1.72 -9.61 -3.41
C GLY A 211 -2.75 -9.05 -4.39
N ALA A 212 -2.37 -8.17 -5.33
CA ALA A 212 -3.32 -7.57 -6.29
C ALA A 212 -3.98 -8.62 -7.20
N ALA A 213 -3.26 -9.66 -7.60
CA ALA A 213 -3.81 -10.80 -8.34
C ALA A 213 -4.32 -11.94 -7.43
N GLY A 214 -4.44 -11.70 -6.12
CA GLY A 214 -4.97 -12.63 -5.13
C GLY A 214 -3.90 -13.37 -4.31
N ASP A 215 -4.30 -14.48 -3.71
CA ASP A 215 -3.49 -15.24 -2.74
C ASP A 215 -2.21 -15.84 -3.33
N ALA A 216 -2.17 -16.10 -4.64
CA ALA A 216 -0.94 -16.50 -5.33
C ALA A 216 0.07 -15.36 -5.43
N ASP A 217 -0.40 -14.14 -5.66
CA ASP A 217 0.46 -12.96 -5.80
C ASP A 217 1.15 -12.63 -4.48
N LEU A 218 0.39 -12.67 -3.38
CA LEU A 218 0.96 -12.54 -2.04
C LEU A 218 1.94 -13.68 -1.72
N LEU A 219 1.65 -14.92 -2.12
CA LEU A 219 2.58 -16.04 -1.89
C LEU A 219 3.92 -15.81 -2.58
N ALA A 220 3.92 -15.27 -3.79
CA ALA A 220 5.14 -14.94 -4.51
C ALA A 220 5.95 -13.87 -3.77
N SER A 221 5.30 -12.81 -3.26
CA SER A 221 5.97 -11.78 -2.46
C SER A 221 6.63 -12.35 -1.20
N LEU A 222 5.89 -13.17 -0.43
CA LEU A 222 6.40 -13.75 0.82
C LEU A 222 7.60 -14.66 0.58
N LYS A 223 7.52 -15.56 -0.43
CA LYS A 223 8.65 -16.43 -0.81
C LYS A 223 9.85 -15.64 -1.33
N ALA A 224 9.61 -14.61 -2.12
CA ALA A 224 10.70 -13.77 -2.63
C ALA A 224 11.39 -13.01 -1.49
N CYS A 225 10.62 -12.44 -0.55
CA CYS A 225 11.14 -11.79 0.64
C CYS A 225 12.05 -12.73 1.45
N GLU A 226 11.58 -13.93 1.77
CA GLU A 226 12.36 -14.94 2.51
C GLU A 226 13.73 -15.20 1.84
N ILE A 227 13.73 -15.45 0.52
CA ILE A 227 14.97 -15.70 -0.23
C ILE A 227 15.87 -14.47 -0.28
N ILE A 228 15.31 -13.27 -0.45
CA ILE A 228 16.07 -12.02 -0.48
C ILE A 228 16.74 -11.78 0.86
N ARG A 229 16.00 -11.92 1.97
CA ARG A 229 16.52 -11.72 3.33
C ARG A 229 17.55 -12.77 3.71
N GLU A 230 17.45 -14.01 3.20
CA GLU A 230 18.49 -15.03 3.36
C GLU A 230 19.77 -14.69 2.58
N LYS A 231 19.64 -14.27 1.32
CA LYS A 231 20.79 -13.99 0.45
C LYS A 231 21.48 -12.65 0.74
N PHE A 232 20.69 -11.66 1.12
CA PHE A 232 21.07 -10.25 1.28
C PHE A 232 20.57 -9.74 2.64
N PRO A 233 21.13 -10.24 3.76
CA PRO A 233 20.63 -9.94 5.11
C PRO A 233 20.65 -8.44 5.46
N ASP A 234 21.54 -7.68 4.83
CA ASP A 234 21.69 -6.24 5.03
C ASP A 234 20.80 -5.39 4.11
N MET A 235 19.97 -6.00 3.25
CA MET A 235 19.02 -5.29 2.38
C MET A 235 17.58 -5.47 2.91
N PRO A 236 17.04 -4.50 3.68
CA PRO A 236 15.65 -4.50 4.14
C PRO A 236 14.65 -4.73 3.00
N VAL A 237 13.55 -5.41 3.31
CA VAL A 237 12.45 -5.63 2.36
C VAL A 237 11.18 -5.02 2.92
N GLU A 238 10.54 -4.16 2.13
CA GLU A 238 9.19 -3.71 2.37
C GLU A 238 8.19 -4.55 1.57
N ILE A 239 7.08 -4.94 2.19
CA ILE A 239 5.94 -5.55 1.48
C ILE A 239 4.74 -4.62 1.61
N GLY A 240 4.43 -3.92 0.53
CA GLY A 240 3.23 -3.11 0.39
C GLY A 240 2.07 -3.95 -0.11
N MET A 241 0.93 -3.92 0.58
CA MET A 241 -0.25 -4.70 0.20
C MET A 241 -1.08 -3.98 -0.87
N ALA A 242 -1.87 -4.74 -1.63
CA ALA A 242 -2.80 -4.16 -2.61
C ALA A 242 -4.19 -3.79 -2.04
N GLY A 243 -4.52 -4.26 -0.84
CA GLY A 243 -5.85 -4.09 -0.27
C GLY A 243 -6.01 -4.67 1.12
N GLU A 244 -7.10 -4.31 1.80
CA GLU A 244 -7.37 -4.84 3.15
C GLU A 244 -7.70 -6.32 3.17
N PHE A 245 -8.00 -6.94 2.03
CA PHE A 245 -8.46 -8.33 1.98
C PHE A 245 -7.80 -9.07 0.84
N VAL A 246 -7.08 -10.13 1.15
CA VAL A 246 -6.44 -10.98 0.15
C VAL A 246 -7.50 -11.80 -0.58
N LEU A 247 -7.71 -11.52 -1.87
CA LEU A 247 -8.65 -12.26 -2.71
C LEU A 247 -8.20 -13.71 -2.92
N GLY A 248 -9.12 -14.66 -2.74
CA GLY A 248 -8.85 -16.08 -2.96
C GLY A 248 -9.05 -16.51 -4.41
N MET A 249 -8.25 -15.99 -5.35
CA MET A 249 -8.30 -16.40 -6.76
C MET A 249 -7.90 -17.88 -6.92
N HIS A 250 -6.97 -18.35 -6.11
CA HIS A 250 -6.73 -19.78 -5.90
C HIS A 250 -7.50 -20.30 -4.69
N GLY A 251 -7.54 -19.54 -3.59
CA GLY A 251 -8.35 -19.80 -2.40
C GLY A 251 -7.84 -20.91 -1.47
N LYS A 252 -6.72 -21.55 -1.78
CA LYS A 252 -6.16 -22.68 -1.00
C LYS A 252 -4.68 -22.54 -0.68
N LEU A 253 -4.01 -21.53 -1.22
CA LEU A 253 -2.58 -21.35 -1.01
C LEU A 253 -2.29 -20.99 0.44
N LYS A 254 -1.15 -21.49 0.90
CA LYS A 254 -0.69 -21.31 2.27
C LYS A 254 0.75 -20.85 2.30
N TYR A 255 1.06 -20.01 3.27
CA TYR A 255 2.42 -19.70 3.70
C TYR A 255 2.57 -20.26 5.12
N ASN A 256 3.55 -21.14 5.33
CA ASN A 256 3.83 -21.81 6.60
C ASN A 256 2.59 -22.36 7.35
N GLY A 257 1.65 -22.93 6.59
CA GLY A 257 0.42 -23.52 7.13
C GLY A 257 -0.76 -22.55 7.26
N THR A 258 -0.52 -21.25 7.24
CA THR A 258 -1.53 -20.18 7.24
C THR A 258 -2.11 -20.00 5.84
N ARG A 259 -3.44 -20.07 5.70
CA ARG A 259 -4.11 -19.80 4.42
C ARG A 259 -4.08 -18.30 4.13
N LEU A 260 -3.61 -17.93 2.94
CA LEU A 260 -3.46 -16.54 2.52
C LEU A 260 -4.78 -15.90 2.08
N ALA A 261 -5.65 -16.66 1.43
CA ALA A 261 -6.96 -16.17 1.04
C ALA A 261 -7.80 -15.75 2.26
N GLY A 262 -8.21 -14.49 2.24
CA GLY A 262 -9.09 -13.86 3.22
C GLY A 262 -8.41 -13.28 4.46
N LEU A 263 -7.10 -13.04 4.40
CA LEU A 263 -6.39 -12.30 5.45
C LEU A 263 -6.73 -10.80 5.39
N TYR A 264 -7.00 -10.24 6.56
CA TYR A 264 -7.14 -8.79 6.83
C TYR A 264 -5.83 -8.22 7.40
N PRO A 265 -5.62 -6.88 7.48
CA PRO A 265 -4.31 -6.28 7.74
C PRO A 265 -3.62 -6.85 9.00
N HIS A 266 -4.34 -6.96 10.12
CA HIS A 266 -3.85 -7.55 11.39
C HIS A 266 -3.39 -9.02 11.29
N LYS A 267 -3.70 -9.72 10.20
CA LYS A 267 -3.18 -11.07 9.90
C LYS A 267 -2.22 -11.09 8.71
N GLN A 268 -2.34 -10.15 7.79
CA GLN A 268 -1.39 -9.96 6.70
C GLN A 268 -0.01 -9.60 7.28
N VAL A 269 0.04 -8.66 8.23
CA VAL A 269 1.30 -8.26 8.89
C VAL A 269 2.02 -9.46 9.50
N LYS A 270 1.29 -10.43 10.10
CA LYS A 270 1.87 -11.62 10.72
C LYS A 270 2.57 -12.56 9.74
N VAL A 271 2.00 -12.77 8.56
CA VAL A 271 2.66 -13.60 7.54
C VAL A 271 3.81 -12.84 6.85
N VAL A 272 3.72 -11.52 6.78
CA VAL A 272 4.79 -10.65 6.25
C VAL A 272 5.99 -10.60 7.21
N GLU A 273 5.75 -10.48 8.51
CA GLU A 273 6.77 -10.62 9.56
C GLU A 273 7.44 -11.98 9.50
N GLU A 274 6.66 -13.05 9.38
CA GLU A 274 7.19 -14.41 9.26
C GLU A 274 8.08 -14.60 8.04
N ALA A 275 7.81 -13.90 6.93
CA ALA A 275 8.66 -13.88 5.74
C ALA A 275 9.94 -13.05 5.90
N GLY A 276 10.12 -12.36 7.03
CA GLY A 276 11.32 -11.58 7.34
C GLY A 276 11.35 -10.16 6.77
N ALA A 277 10.18 -9.64 6.35
CA ALA A 277 10.08 -8.25 5.91
C ALA A 277 10.44 -7.28 7.04
N SER A 278 10.95 -6.12 6.66
CA SER A 278 11.41 -5.07 7.57
C SER A 278 10.37 -3.96 7.74
N ILE A 279 9.49 -3.74 6.75
CA ILE A 279 8.40 -2.76 6.77
C ILE A 279 7.15 -3.41 6.18
N PHE A 280 6.00 -3.16 6.80
CA PHE A 280 4.70 -3.60 6.28
C PHE A 280 3.89 -2.42 5.75
N GLY A 281 3.56 -2.47 4.45
CA GLY A 281 2.72 -1.48 3.79
C GLY A 281 1.23 -1.82 3.93
N ALA A 282 0.56 -1.32 4.96
CA ALA A 282 -0.85 -1.66 5.24
C ALA A 282 -1.82 -0.90 4.33
N VAL A 283 -2.85 -1.58 3.82
CA VAL A 283 -3.85 -0.98 2.92
C VAL A 283 -5.26 -1.22 3.37
N VAL A 284 -6.09 -0.19 3.24
CA VAL A 284 -7.54 -0.29 3.35
C VAL A 284 -8.21 0.49 2.23
N ASN A 285 -8.99 -0.17 1.38
CA ASN A 285 -9.62 0.47 0.22
C ASN A 285 -10.64 1.54 0.64
N THR A 286 -10.60 2.68 -0.06
CA THR A 286 -11.59 3.73 0.03
C THR A 286 -12.83 3.33 -0.77
N ASN A 287 -14.01 3.49 -0.17
CA ASN A 287 -15.29 3.30 -0.84
C ASN A 287 -15.76 4.64 -1.42
N CYS A 288 -15.78 4.73 -2.76
CA CYS A 288 -16.19 5.93 -3.49
C CYS A 288 -17.63 6.39 -3.17
N ASN A 289 -18.52 5.46 -2.80
CA ASN A 289 -19.92 5.76 -2.49
C ASN A 289 -20.14 6.17 -1.02
N LYS A 290 -19.07 6.36 -0.25
CA LYS A 290 -19.13 6.70 1.17
C LYS A 290 -18.42 8.01 1.43
N SER A 291 -18.83 8.70 2.48
CA SER A 291 -18.20 9.95 2.92
C SER A 291 -16.79 9.70 3.45
N PHE A 292 -15.97 10.75 3.52
CA PHE A 292 -14.67 10.70 4.17
C PHE A 292 -14.78 10.27 5.65
N PRO A 293 -15.70 10.81 6.48
CA PRO A 293 -15.89 10.33 7.86
C PRO A 293 -16.14 8.83 7.96
N TRP A 294 -16.95 8.26 7.06
CA TRP A 294 -17.18 6.81 7.03
C TRP A 294 -15.89 6.05 6.66
N ASN A 295 -15.21 6.49 5.60
CA ASN A 295 -14.00 5.84 5.11
C ASN A 295 -12.87 5.88 6.13
N ILE A 296 -12.56 7.06 6.69
CA ILE A 296 -11.43 7.20 7.61
C ILE A 296 -11.68 6.46 8.93
N ALA A 297 -12.93 6.41 9.41
CA ALA A 297 -13.25 5.62 10.61
C ALA A 297 -13.06 4.11 10.38
N ARG A 298 -13.50 3.61 9.21
CA ARG A 298 -13.24 2.23 8.79
C ARG A 298 -11.74 1.93 8.70
N VAL A 299 -10.99 2.83 8.05
CA VAL A 299 -9.54 2.71 7.86
C VAL A 299 -8.83 2.67 9.21
N CYS A 300 -9.05 3.66 10.09
CA CYS A 300 -8.44 3.70 11.43
C CYS A 300 -8.76 2.45 12.25
N THR A 301 -9.96 1.88 12.13
CA THR A 301 -10.32 0.63 12.84
C THR A 301 -9.44 -0.54 12.38
N PHE A 302 -9.27 -0.73 11.07
CA PHE A 302 -8.42 -1.78 10.53
C PHE A 302 -6.93 -1.55 10.79
N ILE A 303 -6.46 -0.32 10.61
CA ILE A 303 -5.06 0.05 10.77
C ILE A 303 -4.64 -0.07 12.24
N LYS A 304 -5.44 0.45 13.19
CA LYS A 304 -5.14 0.31 14.62
C LYS A 304 -5.06 -1.15 15.06
N ALA A 305 -6.02 -1.98 14.63
CA ALA A 305 -5.96 -3.41 14.89
C ALA A 305 -4.73 -4.10 14.26
N CYS A 306 -4.17 -3.53 13.19
CA CYS A 306 -2.94 -4.01 12.57
C CYS A 306 -1.70 -3.59 13.36
N THR A 307 -1.58 -2.31 13.70
CA THR A 307 -0.45 -1.77 14.45
C THR A 307 -0.38 -2.34 15.86
N ASP A 308 -1.52 -2.60 16.50
CA ASP A 308 -1.58 -3.19 17.85
C ASP A 308 -0.96 -4.59 17.93
N VAL A 309 -0.89 -5.31 16.80
CA VAL A 309 -0.28 -6.63 16.72
C VAL A 309 1.04 -6.64 15.98
N ALA A 310 1.45 -5.55 15.32
CA ALA A 310 2.66 -5.52 14.50
C ALA A 310 3.94 -5.54 15.37
N GLU A 311 4.96 -6.23 14.88
CA GLU A 311 6.32 -6.31 15.46
C GLU A 311 7.36 -5.64 14.55
N ILE A 312 6.95 -5.19 13.36
CA ILE A 312 7.73 -4.38 12.42
C ILE A 312 6.99 -3.07 12.12
N PRO A 313 7.70 -2.00 11.70
CA PRO A 313 7.08 -0.74 11.32
C PRO A 313 5.96 -0.90 10.30
N VAL A 314 4.85 -0.20 10.54
CA VAL A 314 3.70 -0.15 9.64
C VAL A 314 3.68 1.18 8.92
N HIS A 315 3.92 1.13 7.61
CA HIS A 315 3.78 2.28 6.72
C HIS A 315 2.42 2.16 6.02
N ALA A 316 1.42 2.96 6.36
CA ALA A 316 0.12 2.80 5.68
C ALA A 316 0.20 3.42 4.29
N ASN A 317 -0.13 2.66 3.23
CA ASN A 317 -0.11 3.23 1.88
C ASN A 317 -1.25 4.25 1.74
N ALA A 318 -0.92 5.54 1.81
CA ALA A 318 -1.86 6.66 1.70
C ALA A 318 -1.90 7.23 0.27
N GLY A 319 -2.12 6.35 -0.70
CA GLY A 319 -2.27 6.68 -2.12
C GLY A 319 -3.72 6.85 -2.58
N MET A 320 -3.92 7.26 -3.83
CA MET A 320 -5.25 7.40 -4.44
C MET A 320 -6.12 6.16 -4.23
N GLY A 321 -7.30 6.34 -3.63
CA GLY A 321 -8.28 5.28 -3.43
C GLY A 321 -8.00 4.32 -2.27
N VAL A 322 -6.99 4.58 -1.44
CA VAL A 322 -6.65 3.75 -0.28
C VAL A 322 -6.44 4.59 0.97
N CYS A 323 -6.57 3.96 2.14
CA CYS A 323 -6.33 4.52 3.47
C CYS A 323 -7.05 5.86 3.73
N GLY A 324 -8.26 6.02 3.18
CA GLY A 324 -9.11 7.20 3.40
C GLY A 324 -8.87 8.32 2.39
N ILE A 325 -7.87 8.17 1.52
CA ILE A 325 -7.62 9.06 0.39
C ILE A 325 -8.64 8.78 -0.71
N PRO A 326 -9.27 9.82 -1.30
CA PRO A 326 -10.26 9.64 -2.35
C PRO A 326 -9.67 9.08 -3.64
N MET A 327 -10.52 8.43 -4.44
CA MET A 327 -10.19 8.05 -5.81
C MET A 327 -10.39 9.25 -6.73
N VAL A 328 -9.36 10.08 -6.87
CA VAL A 328 -9.31 11.20 -7.81
C VAL A 328 -7.86 11.48 -8.20
N GLU A 329 -7.64 11.85 -9.46
CA GLU A 329 -6.29 12.08 -10.00
C GLU A 329 -5.51 13.16 -9.23
N ASN A 330 -6.17 14.27 -8.91
CA ASN A 330 -5.60 15.37 -8.15
C ASN A 330 -6.15 15.35 -6.73
N LEU A 331 -5.35 14.81 -5.81
CA LEU A 331 -5.74 14.62 -4.43
C LEU A 331 -5.97 15.97 -3.72
N PRO A 332 -7.15 16.23 -3.14
CA PRO A 332 -7.39 17.45 -2.41
C PRO A 332 -6.62 17.49 -1.09
N SER A 333 -5.83 18.53 -0.88
CA SER A 333 -4.98 18.65 0.32
C SER A 333 -5.77 18.66 1.64
N ASP A 334 -7.04 19.03 1.60
CA ASP A 334 -7.91 19.04 2.77
C ASP A 334 -8.22 17.65 3.32
N VAL A 335 -8.45 16.69 2.43
CA VAL A 335 -8.77 15.31 2.85
C VAL A 335 -7.49 14.50 3.09
N VAL A 336 -6.44 14.73 2.30
CA VAL A 336 -5.12 14.08 2.49
C VAL A 336 -4.60 14.38 3.89
N SER A 337 -4.46 15.65 4.24
CA SER A 337 -3.92 16.03 5.56
C SER A 337 -4.75 15.55 6.76
N ARG A 338 -6.08 15.40 6.59
CA ARG A 338 -6.96 14.82 7.62
C ARG A 338 -6.80 13.31 7.72
N ALA A 339 -6.64 12.61 6.58
CA ALA A 339 -6.37 11.18 6.57
C ALA A 339 -5.04 10.88 7.26
N ASP A 340 -3.98 11.61 6.90
CA ASP A 340 -2.65 11.48 7.50
C ASP A 340 -2.71 11.66 9.01
N LYS A 341 -3.35 12.76 9.47
CA LYS A 341 -3.51 13.04 10.90
C LYS A 341 -4.28 11.93 11.63
N CYS A 342 -5.33 11.38 11.02
CA CYS A 342 -6.08 10.26 11.58
C CYS A 342 -5.24 8.98 11.66
N LEU A 343 -4.50 8.65 10.60
CA LEU A 343 -3.62 7.48 10.55
C LEU A 343 -2.51 7.58 11.62
N ILE A 344 -1.93 8.76 11.82
CA ILE A 344 -0.91 8.99 12.84
C ILE A 344 -1.50 8.96 14.25
N GLU A 345 -2.51 9.78 14.53
CA GLU A 345 -2.99 9.97 15.91
C GLU A 345 -3.83 8.81 16.42
N ILE A 346 -4.58 8.14 15.55
CA ILE A 346 -5.49 7.04 15.92
C ILE A 346 -4.97 5.70 15.41
N GLY A 347 -4.53 5.66 14.15
CA GLY A 347 -4.01 4.45 13.52
C GLY A 347 -2.62 4.03 14.03
N LYS A 348 -1.86 4.95 14.65
CA LYS A 348 -0.52 4.70 15.22
C LYS A 348 0.48 4.11 14.22
N VAL A 349 0.40 4.53 12.96
CA VAL A 349 1.35 4.12 11.92
C VAL A 349 2.73 4.75 12.15
N ASP A 350 3.77 4.08 11.69
CA ASP A 350 5.17 4.52 11.79
C ASP A 350 5.63 5.30 10.55
N GLY A 351 4.91 5.13 9.44
CA GLY A 351 5.11 5.84 8.19
C GLY A 351 3.85 5.93 7.33
N LEU A 352 3.92 6.78 6.30
CA LEU A 352 2.89 6.98 5.27
C LEU A 352 3.48 6.97 3.86
#